data_AF-A0A2E2ZMT8-F1
#
_entry.id   AF-A0A2E2ZMT8-F1
#
_cell.length_a   1.000
_cell.length_b   1.000
_cell.length_c   1.000
_cell.angle_alpha   90.00
_cell.angle_beta   90.00
_cell.angle_gamma   90.00
#
_symmetry.space_group_name_H-M   'P 1'
#
loop_
_entity.id
_entity.type
_entity.pdbx_description
1 polymer ?
#
loop_
_entity_poly.entity_id
_entity_poly.type
_entity_poly.pdbx_seq_one_letter_code
_entity_poly.pdbx_strand_id
1 'polypeptide(L)'
;DKFAGLLKYCIKHGHWSVFEQAFMTIEINTTRGLAAQILRHRSFTFQEFSQRYADTNLLDTKIDVPDLRSQDGKNRQNSIDDIPVSKKENLQSKIATHFADAMHLYNELIQEGVAKECARFVLPLATPTRIYMTGNVRSWIHYIDLRSANGTQKEHMDVAKGVKEIFIEQFPNVSEALEWIQ
;
A
#
# COMPACT_ATOMS: atom_id res chain seq x y z
N ASP A 1 29.87 16.30 -10.19
CA ASP A 1 29.17 15.52 -9.13
C ASP A 1 29.60 15.91 -7.72
N LYS A 2 29.05 17.02 -7.19
CA LYS A 2 29.30 17.46 -5.79
C LYS A 2 28.06 17.31 -4.89
N PHE A 3 26.87 17.12 -5.48
CA PHE A 3 25.61 17.11 -4.75
C PHE A 3 25.39 15.80 -3.97
N ALA A 4 25.52 14.64 -4.62
CA ALA A 4 25.39 13.34 -3.95
C ALA A 4 26.41 13.20 -2.80
N GLY A 5 27.66 13.64 -2.99
CA GLY A 5 28.67 13.66 -1.93
C GLY A 5 28.28 14.51 -0.72
N LEU A 6 27.72 15.70 -0.93
CA LEU A 6 27.21 16.56 0.15
C LEU A 6 25.99 15.91 0.85
N LEU A 7 25.04 15.38 0.08
CA LEU A 7 23.86 14.69 0.62
C LEU A 7 24.26 13.47 1.46
N LYS A 8 25.26 12.70 0.99
CA LYS A 8 25.83 11.55 1.72
C LYS A 8 26.49 11.99 3.03
N TYR A 9 27.22 13.11 3.02
CA TYR A 9 27.74 13.72 4.24
C TYR A 9 26.62 14.09 5.21
N CYS A 10 25.54 14.73 4.74
CA CYS A 10 24.38 15.09 5.57
C CYS A 10 23.72 13.86 6.20
N ILE A 11 23.50 12.80 5.43
CA ILE A 11 22.94 11.53 5.93
C ILE A 11 23.84 10.95 7.03
N LYS A 12 25.15 10.85 6.77
CA LYS A 12 26.13 10.30 7.73
C LYS A 12 26.17 11.06 9.07
N HIS A 13 25.95 12.38 9.05
CA HIS A 13 25.98 13.23 10.25
C HIS A 13 24.59 13.54 10.81
N GLY A 14 23.52 12.95 10.25
CA GLY A 14 22.16 13.15 10.73
C GLY A 14 21.55 14.52 10.43
N HIS A 15 22.08 15.26 9.45
CA HIS A 15 21.55 16.56 9.02
C HIS A 15 20.34 16.38 8.09
N TRP A 16 19.21 15.95 8.65
CA TRP A 16 18.05 15.54 7.86
C TRP A 16 17.16 16.68 7.34
N SER A 17 17.29 17.90 7.87
CA SER A 17 16.43 19.04 7.51
C SER A 17 16.49 19.43 6.03
N VAL A 18 17.62 19.16 5.37
CA VAL A 18 17.78 19.42 3.92
C VAL A 18 16.83 18.55 3.07
N PHE A 19 16.49 17.35 3.55
CA PHE A 19 15.57 16.42 2.86
C PHE A 19 14.10 16.75 3.12
N GLU A 20 13.80 17.81 3.86
CA GLU A 20 12.44 18.28 4.10
C GLU A 20 11.97 19.34 3.10
N GLN A 21 12.88 19.83 2.24
CA GLN A 21 12.61 20.93 1.31
C GLN A 21 12.01 20.49 -0.03
N ALA A 22 12.02 19.18 -0.32
CA ALA A 22 11.43 18.60 -1.52
C ALA A 22 10.32 17.63 -1.14
N PHE A 23 9.27 17.56 -1.97
CA PHE A 23 8.07 16.77 -1.73
C PHE A 23 7.75 15.89 -2.93
N MET A 24 7.05 14.80 -2.66
CA MET A 24 6.53 13.88 -3.67
C MET A 24 5.12 13.44 -3.26
N THR A 25 4.23 13.36 -4.25
CA THR A 25 2.88 12.84 -4.12
C THR A 25 2.77 11.58 -4.98
N ILE A 26 2.34 10.47 -4.37
CA ILE A 26 2.13 9.21 -5.08
C ILE A 26 0.65 8.85 -5.03
N GLU A 27 0.11 8.45 -6.19
CA GLU A 27 -1.14 7.72 -6.26
C GLU A 27 -0.89 6.23 -6.00
N ILE A 28 -1.53 5.69 -4.97
CA ILE A 28 -1.44 4.29 -4.59
C ILE A 28 -2.81 3.65 -4.80
N ASN A 29 -2.89 2.71 -5.75
CA ASN A 29 -4.05 1.85 -5.95
C ASN A 29 -3.83 0.55 -5.16
N THR A 30 -4.70 0.27 -4.20
CA THR A 30 -4.54 -0.84 -3.25
C THR A 30 -5.88 -1.29 -2.67
N THR A 31 -5.89 -2.07 -1.58
CA THR A 31 -7.10 -2.53 -0.89
C THR A 31 -7.35 -1.76 0.41
N ARG A 32 -8.59 -1.74 0.91
CA ARG A 32 -8.95 -1.11 2.19
C ARG A 32 -8.11 -1.64 3.36
N GLY A 33 -7.83 -2.95 3.38
CA GLY A 33 -7.01 -3.57 4.41
C GLY A 33 -5.56 -3.06 4.40
N LEU A 34 -4.98 -2.87 3.21
CA LEU A 34 -3.61 -2.36 3.09
C LEU A 34 -3.54 -0.85 3.34
N ALA A 35 -4.53 -0.10 2.84
CA ALA A 35 -4.67 1.33 3.09
C ALA A 35 -4.61 1.68 4.59
N ALA A 36 -5.29 0.89 5.44
CA ALA A 36 -5.26 1.08 6.88
C ALA A 36 -3.84 1.00 7.49
N GLN A 37 -2.91 0.26 6.87
CA GLN A 37 -1.51 0.21 7.29
C GLN A 37 -0.73 1.44 6.82
N ILE A 38 -0.94 1.85 5.56
CA ILE A 38 -0.30 3.01 4.95
C ILE A 38 -0.68 4.31 5.68
N LEU A 39 -1.94 4.44 6.08
CA LEU A 39 -2.46 5.61 6.80
C LEU A 39 -1.85 5.79 8.21
N ARG A 40 -1.08 4.82 8.72
CA ARG A 40 -0.37 4.94 10.01
C ARG A 40 0.87 5.83 9.96
N HIS A 41 1.33 6.22 8.78
CA HIS A 41 2.52 7.04 8.59
C HIS A 41 2.20 8.53 8.75
N ARG A 42 2.21 8.99 10.01
CA ARG A 42 1.73 10.33 10.43
C ARG A 42 2.54 11.52 9.90
N SER A 43 3.71 11.32 9.32
CA SER A 43 4.50 12.39 8.70
C SER A 43 4.03 12.74 7.28
N PHE A 44 3.01 12.05 6.78
CA PHE A 44 2.41 12.26 5.48
C PHE A 44 1.02 12.89 5.60
N THR A 45 0.58 13.47 4.50
CA THR A 45 -0.80 13.89 4.27
C THR A 45 -1.45 12.95 3.25
N PHE A 46 -2.73 12.66 3.44
CA PHE A 46 -3.44 11.64 2.67
C PHE A 46 -4.76 12.17 2.14
N GLN A 47 -5.12 11.71 0.95
CA GLN A 47 -6.48 11.76 0.44
C GLN A 47 -6.88 10.37 -0.04
N GLU A 48 -7.85 9.75 0.63
CA GLU A 48 -8.37 8.43 0.26
C GLU A 48 -9.72 8.56 -0.46
N PHE A 49 -9.94 7.73 -1.46
CA PHE A 49 -11.25 7.57 -2.10
C PHE A 49 -12.34 7.24 -1.07
N SER A 50 -13.41 8.03 -1.07
CA SER A 50 -14.51 7.87 -0.13
C SER A 50 -15.66 7.05 -0.72
N GLN A 51 -15.83 5.84 -0.17
CA GLN A 51 -16.98 4.96 -0.43
C GLN A 51 -18.32 5.51 0.13
N ARG A 52 -18.32 6.70 0.76
CA ARG A 52 -19.57 7.40 1.15
C ARG A 52 -20.11 8.21 -0.02
N TYR A 53 -19.22 8.83 -0.77
CA TYR A 53 -19.57 9.77 -1.85
C TYR A 53 -19.66 9.05 -3.20
N ALA A 54 -18.74 8.10 -3.43
CA ALA A 54 -18.55 7.46 -4.72
C ALA A 54 -18.83 5.96 -4.63
N ASP A 55 -19.42 5.40 -5.69
CA ASP A 55 -19.64 3.96 -5.79
C ASP A 55 -18.27 3.26 -5.94
N THR A 56 -18.05 2.16 -5.20
CA THR A 56 -16.85 1.34 -5.29
C THR A 56 -16.60 0.81 -6.69
N ASN A 57 -17.66 0.60 -7.48
CA ASN A 57 -17.58 0.19 -8.88
C ASN A 57 -16.81 1.19 -9.77
N LEU A 58 -16.59 2.43 -9.30
CA LEU A 58 -15.77 3.43 -10.01
C LEU A 58 -14.26 3.16 -9.92
N LEU A 59 -13.82 2.34 -8.97
CA LEU A 59 -12.42 1.93 -8.85
C LEU A 59 -12.17 0.60 -9.55
N ASP A 60 -12.99 -0.39 -9.24
CA ASP A 60 -13.02 -1.68 -9.92
C ASP A 60 -14.41 -2.32 -9.74
N THR A 61 -14.82 -3.07 -10.75
CA THR A 61 -16.04 -3.89 -10.73
C THR A 61 -15.82 -5.25 -10.05
N LYS A 62 -14.57 -5.64 -9.83
CA LYS A 62 -14.19 -6.91 -9.20
C LYS A 62 -13.26 -6.68 -8.02
N ILE A 63 -13.39 -7.54 -7.01
CA ILE A 63 -12.44 -7.62 -5.90
C ILE A 63 -11.46 -8.76 -6.21
N ASP A 64 -10.18 -8.44 -6.25
CA ASP A 64 -9.14 -9.42 -6.50
C ASP A 64 -9.01 -10.42 -5.35
N VAL A 65 -8.88 -11.69 -5.71
CA VAL A 65 -8.65 -12.76 -4.74
C VAL A 65 -7.21 -12.69 -4.27
N PRO A 66 -6.95 -12.54 -2.96
CA PRO A 66 -5.59 -12.46 -2.45
C PRO A 66 -4.85 -13.80 -2.63
N ASP A 67 -3.52 -13.72 -2.72
CA ASP A 67 -2.67 -14.88 -2.49
C ASP A 67 -2.75 -15.31 -1.02
N LEU A 68 -2.55 -16.60 -0.78
CA LEU A 68 -2.68 -17.21 0.54
C LEU A 68 -1.33 -17.75 0.99
N ARG A 69 -0.89 -17.35 2.19
CA ARG A 69 0.35 -17.80 2.82
C ARG A 69 0.05 -18.24 4.24
N SER A 70 0.83 -19.17 4.77
CA SER A 70 0.66 -19.61 6.16
C SER A 70 1.27 -18.59 7.12
N GLN A 71 0.85 -18.63 8.38
CA GLN A 71 1.39 -17.78 9.42
C GLN A 71 2.78 -18.27 9.84
N ASP A 72 3.78 -17.37 9.87
CA ASP A 72 5.09 -17.69 10.44
C ASP A 72 4.96 -17.89 11.97
N GLY A 73 5.40 -19.06 12.44
CA GLY A 73 5.34 -19.46 13.85
C GLY A 73 6.37 -18.78 14.76
N LYS A 74 7.41 -18.17 14.20
CA LYS A 74 8.47 -17.44 14.94
C LYS A 74 8.23 -15.94 14.91
N ASN A 75 7.97 -15.38 13.73
CA ASN A 75 7.64 -13.96 13.59
C ASN A 75 6.17 -13.79 13.20
N ARG A 76 5.34 -13.38 14.15
CA ARG A 76 3.88 -13.21 13.94
C ARG A 76 3.51 -12.14 12.90
N GLN A 77 4.45 -11.32 12.45
CA GLN A 77 4.23 -10.34 11.39
C GLN A 77 4.55 -10.88 9.99
N ASN A 78 5.21 -12.03 9.90
CA ASN A 78 5.59 -12.67 8.64
C ASN A 78 4.58 -13.74 8.22
N SER A 79 4.65 -14.09 6.93
CA SER A 79 3.92 -15.22 6.34
C SER A 79 4.89 -16.09 5.54
N ILE A 80 4.62 -17.40 5.48
CA ILE A 80 5.43 -18.38 4.75
C ILE A 80 4.64 -18.87 3.54
N ASP A 81 5.29 -18.89 2.39
CA ASP A 81 4.69 -19.36 1.14
C ASP A 81 4.83 -20.88 0.98
N ASP A 82 4.13 -21.64 1.84
CA ASP A 82 4.22 -23.10 1.93
C ASP A 82 2.86 -23.81 1.80
N ILE A 83 1.78 -23.07 1.56
CA ILE A 83 0.46 -23.67 1.35
C ILE A 83 0.49 -24.43 0.01
N PRO A 84 0.15 -25.74 -0.03
CA PRO A 84 0.13 -26.51 -1.27
C PRO A 84 -0.77 -25.87 -2.33
N VAL A 85 -0.32 -25.86 -3.58
CA VAL A 85 -1.01 -25.20 -4.71
C VAL A 85 -2.48 -25.63 -4.80
N SER A 86 -2.77 -26.93 -4.77
CA SER A 86 -4.14 -27.45 -4.83
C SER A 86 -5.04 -26.96 -3.68
N LYS A 87 -4.46 -26.76 -2.50
CA LYS A 87 -5.16 -26.20 -1.33
C LYS A 87 -5.39 -24.71 -1.50
N LYS A 88 -4.39 -23.95 -2.03
CA LYS A 88 -4.56 -22.53 -2.35
C LYS A 88 -5.70 -22.34 -3.36
N GLU A 89 -5.67 -23.06 -4.48
CA GLU A 89 -6.68 -22.97 -5.53
C GLU A 89 -8.10 -23.25 -5.00
N ASN A 90 -8.26 -24.28 -4.17
CA ASN A 90 -9.56 -24.59 -3.56
C ASN A 90 -10.06 -23.46 -2.66
N LEU A 91 -9.18 -22.88 -1.83
CA LEU A 91 -9.54 -21.79 -0.92
C LEU A 91 -9.81 -20.48 -1.68
N GLN A 92 -8.98 -20.17 -2.68
CA GLN A 92 -9.13 -19.01 -3.55
C GLN A 92 -10.43 -19.07 -4.36
N SER A 93 -10.84 -20.27 -4.82
CA SER A 93 -12.15 -20.47 -5.46
C SER A 93 -13.30 -20.10 -4.53
N LYS A 94 -13.25 -20.53 -3.25
CA LYS A 94 -14.27 -20.16 -2.24
C LYS A 94 -14.28 -18.66 -1.95
N ILE A 95 -13.11 -18.03 -1.88
CA ILE A 95 -12.98 -16.58 -1.69
C ILE A 95 -13.57 -15.85 -2.90
N ALA A 96 -13.32 -16.32 -4.12
CA ALA A 96 -13.86 -15.75 -5.35
C ALA A 96 -15.40 -15.75 -5.33
N THR A 97 -16.03 -16.87 -4.95
CA THR A 97 -17.48 -16.95 -4.78
C THR A 97 -17.97 -15.94 -3.74
N HIS A 98 -17.35 -15.91 -2.55
CA HIS A 98 -17.73 -14.97 -1.50
C HIS A 98 -17.63 -13.50 -1.94
N PHE A 99 -16.57 -13.13 -2.67
CA PHE A 99 -16.39 -11.77 -3.15
C PHE A 99 -17.42 -11.41 -4.23
N ALA A 100 -17.78 -12.35 -5.10
CA ALA A 100 -18.87 -12.15 -6.05
C ALA A 100 -20.20 -11.93 -5.33
N ASP A 101 -20.55 -12.77 -4.36
CA ASP A 101 -21.79 -12.66 -3.58
C ASP A 101 -21.85 -11.34 -2.79
N ALA A 102 -20.73 -10.91 -2.18
CA ALA A 102 -20.65 -9.64 -1.47
C ALA A 102 -20.88 -8.44 -2.41
N MET A 103 -20.32 -8.47 -3.63
CA MET A 103 -20.55 -7.43 -4.64
C MET A 103 -22.00 -7.45 -5.13
N HIS A 104 -22.60 -8.63 -5.34
CA HIS A 104 -24.01 -8.75 -5.70
C HIS A 104 -24.92 -8.13 -4.63
N LEU A 105 -24.72 -8.50 -3.36
CA LEU A 105 -25.48 -7.94 -2.24
C LEU A 105 -25.28 -6.42 -2.10
N TYR A 106 -24.05 -5.93 -2.26
CA TYR A 106 -23.80 -4.49 -2.26
C TYR A 106 -24.60 -3.78 -3.35
N ASN A 107 -24.59 -4.29 -4.59
CA ASN A 107 -25.32 -3.69 -5.71
C ASN A 107 -26.84 -3.74 -5.48
N GLU A 108 -27.37 -4.83 -4.92
CA GLU A 108 -28.78 -4.96 -4.53
C GLU A 108 -29.17 -3.89 -3.50
N LEU A 109 -28.38 -3.72 -2.43
CA LEU A 109 -28.61 -2.68 -1.43
C LEU A 109 -28.65 -1.28 -2.05
N ILE A 110 -27.73 -0.98 -2.98
CA ILE A 110 -27.72 0.30 -3.69
C ILE A 110 -28.97 0.48 -4.56
N GLN A 111 -29.41 -0.57 -5.26
CA GLN A 111 -30.62 -0.55 -6.09
C GLN A 111 -31.89 -0.33 -5.27
N GLU A 112 -31.95 -0.90 -4.06
CA GLU A 112 -33.04 -0.69 -3.09
C GLU A 112 -32.97 0.68 -2.38
N GLY A 113 -32.03 1.55 -2.75
CA GLY A 113 -31.92 2.91 -2.21
C GLY A 113 -31.24 3.01 -0.85
N VAL A 114 -30.56 1.94 -0.39
CA VAL A 114 -29.75 1.99 0.84
C VAL A 114 -28.57 2.94 0.63
N ALA A 115 -28.32 3.80 1.62
CA ALA A 115 -27.20 4.74 1.57
C ALA A 115 -25.86 4.01 1.42
N LYS A 116 -24.98 4.53 0.54
CA LYS A 116 -23.65 3.94 0.26
C LYS A 116 -22.81 3.69 1.51
N GLU A 117 -22.91 4.58 2.49
CA GLU A 117 -22.16 4.45 3.74
C GLU A 117 -22.62 3.29 4.63
N CYS A 118 -23.85 2.80 4.42
CA CYS A 118 -24.41 1.59 5.03
C CYS A 118 -24.12 0.37 4.16
N ALA A 119 -24.40 0.45 2.85
CA ALA A 119 -24.25 -0.67 1.92
C ALA A 119 -22.82 -1.23 1.89
N ARG A 120 -21.80 -0.35 1.90
CA ARG A 120 -20.38 -0.75 1.84
C ARG A 120 -19.92 -1.69 2.96
N PHE A 121 -20.64 -1.81 4.07
CA PHE A 121 -20.23 -2.67 5.20
C PHE A 121 -20.32 -4.17 4.89
N VAL A 122 -21.01 -4.56 3.81
CA VAL A 122 -21.01 -5.96 3.33
C VAL A 122 -19.75 -6.31 2.54
N LEU A 123 -18.97 -5.31 2.13
CA LEU A 123 -17.78 -5.51 1.30
C LEU A 123 -16.56 -5.95 2.13
N PRO A 124 -15.70 -6.83 1.61
CA PRO A 124 -14.52 -7.31 2.32
C PRO A 124 -13.42 -6.25 2.39
N LEU A 125 -12.45 -6.42 3.30
CA LEU A 125 -11.26 -5.55 3.38
C LEU A 125 -10.37 -5.61 2.13
N ALA A 126 -10.54 -6.62 1.28
CA ALA A 126 -9.89 -6.72 -0.03
C ALA A 126 -10.44 -5.71 -1.06
N THR A 127 -11.53 -4.99 -0.76
CA THR A 127 -12.12 -4.01 -1.68
C THR A 127 -11.08 -2.98 -2.13
N PRO A 128 -10.98 -2.67 -3.43
CA PRO A 128 -10.08 -1.65 -3.94
C PRO A 128 -10.33 -0.26 -3.35
N THR A 129 -9.25 0.51 -3.21
CA THR A 129 -9.22 1.90 -2.80
C THR A 129 -8.05 2.61 -3.46
N ARG A 130 -8.13 3.94 -3.53
CA ARG A 130 -7.07 4.80 -4.04
C ARG A 130 -6.69 5.80 -2.98
N ILE A 131 -5.39 5.97 -2.76
CA ILE A 131 -4.83 6.93 -1.82
C ILE A 131 -3.85 7.82 -2.57
N TYR A 132 -3.99 9.13 -2.42
CA TYR A 132 -2.92 10.07 -2.71
C TYR A 132 -2.16 10.33 -1.42
N MET A 133 -0.88 9.98 -1.41
CA MET A 133 0.01 10.12 -0.25
C MET A 133 1.07 11.17 -0.58
N THR A 134 1.13 12.25 0.19
CA THR A 134 2.08 13.35 -0.02
C THR A 134 2.97 13.53 1.21
N GLY A 135 4.28 13.62 0.98
CA GLY A 135 5.25 13.84 2.04
C GLY A 135 6.55 14.40 1.50
N ASN A 136 7.38 14.89 2.42
CA ASN A 136 8.73 15.34 2.08
C ASN A 136 9.67 14.15 1.85
N VAL A 137 10.80 14.41 1.20
CA VAL A 137 11.81 13.39 0.86
C VAL A 137 12.29 12.63 2.10
N ARG A 138 12.51 13.32 3.24
CA ARG A 138 12.87 12.67 4.52
C ARG A 138 11.84 11.61 4.94
N SER A 139 10.56 11.93 4.85
CA SER A 139 9.47 11.02 5.21
C SER A 139 9.42 9.83 4.28
N TRP A 140 9.63 10.05 2.97
CA TRP A 140 9.69 8.98 1.97
C TRP A 140 10.86 8.03 2.20
N ILE A 141 12.05 8.54 2.51
CA ILE A 141 13.21 7.71 2.88
C ILE A 141 12.86 6.79 4.05
N HIS A 142 12.33 7.37 5.13
CA HIS A 142 11.93 6.60 6.31
C HIS A 142 10.85 5.55 5.99
N TYR A 143 9.83 5.92 5.21
CA TYR A 143 8.76 5.00 4.79
C TYR A 143 9.31 3.83 3.99
N ILE A 144 10.14 4.11 2.98
CA ILE A 144 10.73 3.10 2.10
C ILE A 144 11.60 2.14 2.91
N ASP A 145 12.49 2.65 3.76
CA ASP A 145 13.36 1.79 4.58
C ASP A 145 12.55 0.90 5.53
N LEU A 146 11.56 1.47 6.21
CA LEU A 146 10.73 0.74 7.17
C LEU A 146 9.87 -0.33 6.48
N ARG A 147 9.28 -0.01 5.33
CA ARG A 147 8.31 -0.88 4.64
C ARG A 147 8.93 -1.82 3.62
N SER A 148 10.18 -1.60 3.24
CA SER A 148 10.96 -2.56 2.45
C SER A 148 11.66 -3.61 3.32
N ALA A 149 11.68 -3.43 4.64
CA ALA A 149 12.34 -4.33 5.59
C ALA A 149 11.52 -5.58 5.94
N ASN A 150 12.22 -6.59 6.48
CA ASN A 150 11.62 -7.83 6.99
C ASN A 150 10.60 -7.55 8.11
N GLY A 151 9.48 -8.27 8.13
CA GLY A 151 8.37 -8.04 9.08
C GLY A 151 7.23 -7.19 8.50
N THR A 152 7.43 -6.57 7.34
CA THR A 152 6.33 -5.90 6.63
C THR A 152 5.52 -6.92 5.84
N GLN A 153 4.18 -6.82 5.92
CA GLN A 153 3.30 -7.62 5.08
C GLN A 153 3.70 -7.50 3.61
N LYS A 154 3.74 -8.63 2.90
CA LYS A 154 4.22 -8.73 1.51
C LYS A 154 3.61 -7.67 0.59
N GLU A 155 2.30 -7.47 0.61
CA GLU A 155 1.62 -6.49 -0.26
C GLU A 155 2.05 -5.05 0.05
N HIS A 156 2.28 -4.70 1.33
CA HIS A 156 2.79 -3.39 1.73
C HIS A 156 4.24 -3.20 1.28
N MET A 157 5.04 -4.26 1.36
CA MET A 157 6.41 -4.27 0.88
C MET A 157 6.47 -4.04 -0.63
N ASP A 158 5.55 -4.64 -1.39
CA ASP A 158 5.47 -4.45 -2.83
C ASP A 158 5.11 -2.99 -3.19
N VAL A 159 4.17 -2.38 -2.47
CA VAL A 159 3.90 -0.92 -2.58
C VAL A 159 5.15 -0.11 -2.27
N ALA A 160 5.86 -0.40 -1.17
CA ALA A 160 7.06 0.35 -0.78
C ALA A 160 8.20 0.23 -1.80
N LYS A 161 8.35 -0.95 -2.43
CA LYS A 161 9.33 -1.18 -3.49
C LYS A 161 8.96 -0.43 -4.77
N GLY A 162 7.70 -0.44 -5.20
CA GLY A 162 7.24 0.37 -6.33
C GLY A 162 7.45 1.88 -6.09
N VAL A 163 7.18 2.34 -4.86
CA VAL A 163 7.49 3.73 -4.46
C VAL A 163 9.00 4.00 -4.51
N LYS A 164 9.84 3.04 -4.09
CA LYS A 164 11.29 3.17 -4.15
C LYS A 164 11.80 3.31 -5.58
N GLU A 165 11.24 2.56 -6.53
CA GLU A 165 11.58 2.67 -7.95
C GLU A 165 11.29 4.07 -8.49
N ILE A 166 10.09 4.61 -8.23
CA ILE A 166 9.71 5.98 -8.60
C ILE A 166 10.64 6.99 -7.91
N PHE A 167 10.94 6.80 -6.62
CA PHE A 167 11.82 7.68 -5.88
C PHE A 167 13.23 7.72 -6.48
N ILE A 168 13.77 6.56 -6.91
CA ILE A 168 15.08 6.47 -7.57
C ILE A 168 15.09 7.25 -8.88
N GLU A 169 14.03 7.13 -9.66
CA GLU A 169 13.89 7.86 -10.92
C GLU A 169 13.81 9.39 -10.70
N GLN A 170 13.03 9.83 -9.72
CA GLN A 170 12.75 11.25 -9.50
C GLN A 170 13.83 11.96 -8.65
N PHE A 171 14.55 11.24 -7.79
CA PHE A 171 15.58 11.79 -6.89
C PHE A 171 16.94 11.07 -6.99
N PRO A 172 17.55 10.95 -8.19
CA PRO A 172 18.74 10.11 -8.40
C PRO A 172 19.93 10.49 -7.52
N ASN A 173 20.18 11.79 -7.31
CA ASN A 173 21.27 12.26 -6.43
C ASN A 173 21.06 11.86 -4.94
N VAL A 174 19.80 11.84 -4.48
CA VAL A 174 19.45 11.40 -3.12
C VAL A 174 19.59 9.89 -3.02
N SER A 175 19.14 9.16 -4.04
CA SER A 175 19.25 7.70 -4.11
C SER A 175 20.69 7.20 -4.18
N GLU A 176 21.56 7.88 -4.93
CA GLU A 176 23.01 7.62 -4.92
C GLU A 176 23.60 7.86 -3.52
N ALA A 177 23.22 8.97 -2.88
CA ALA A 177 23.67 9.29 -1.52
C ALA A 177 23.19 8.29 -0.45
N LEU A 178 22.04 7.65 -0.67
CA LEU A 178 21.48 6.56 0.14
C LEU A 178 22.03 5.18 -0.24
N GLU A 179 22.88 5.08 -1.26
CA GLU A 179 23.42 3.82 -1.79
C GLU A 179 22.32 2.87 -2.28
N TRP A 180 21.19 3.42 -2.77
CA TRP A 180 20.11 2.64 -3.37
C TRP A 180 20.35 2.29 -4.84
N ILE A 181 21.28 2.99 -5.48
CA ILE A 181 21.77 2.75 -6.84
C ILE A 181 23.31 2.79 -6.83
N GLN A 182 23.93 2.06 -7.76
CA GLN A 182 25.37 2.00 -7.96
C GLN A 182 25.83 2.96 -9.05
#